data_AF-A0A1S3JZS6-F1
#
_entry.id   AF-A0A1S3JZS6-F1
#
_cell.length_a   1.000
_cell.length_b   1.000
_cell.length_c   1.000
_cell.angle_alpha   90.00
_cell.angle_beta   90.00
_cell.angle_gamma   90.00
#
_symmetry.space_group_name_H-M   'P 1'
#
loop_
_entity.id
_entity.type
_entity.pdbx_description
1 polymer ?
#
loop_
_entity_poly.entity_id
_entity_poly.type
_entity_poly.pdbx_seq_one_letter_code
_entity_poly.pdbx_strand_id
1 'polypeptide(L)'
;MAKFAPPSAIHFTINNNEQQPEGNPLENKQEQELIECYKKTLANGDFLVLQVAENNGFLFALNDARLQIFRKLEAEGECSLVKLDIIPLSEIPEEVRKNMLVKDHLANGYRRLSPPAEEHHGIDSDDDVDNVDVSDHSTDTSDSDWSDDYVASSDSDYGTHRHRQRDFKDERDDGGSSGDEREALL
;
A
#
# COMPACT_ATOMS: atom_id res chain seq x y z
N MET A 1 7.25 1.70 -16.18
CA MET A 1 5.85 1.27 -16.00
C MET A 1 5.36 1.87 -14.69
N ALA A 2 4.21 2.54 -14.67
CA ALA A 2 3.68 3.11 -13.42
C ALA A 2 3.23 1.97 -12.49
N LYS A 3 3.60 2.04 -11.21
CA LYS A 3 3.17 1.08 -10.18
C LYS A 3 1.94 1.64 -9.47
N PHE A 4 1.02 0.76 -9.09
CA PHE A 4 -0.21 1.10 -8.38
C PHE A 4 -0.40 0.13 -7.21
N ALA A 5 -0.97 0.63 -6.12
CA ALA A 5 -1.37 -0.20 -4.99
C ALA A 5 -2.61 0.38 -4.32
N PRO A 6 -3.42 -0.46 -3.65
CA PRO A 6 -4.48 0.04 -2.79
C PRO A 6 -3.89 0.76 -1.57
N PRO A 7 -4.47 1.89 -1.10
CA PRO A 7 -3.99 2.60 0.08
C PRO A 7 -3.89 1.72 1.35
N SER A 8 -4.77 0.72 1.47
CA SER A 8 -4.76 -0.28 2.54
C SER A 8 -3.49 -1.14 2.58
N ALA A 9 -2.83 -1.39 1.44
CA ALA A 9 -1.60 -2.19 1.36
C ALA A 9 -0.31 -1.41 1.69
N ILE A 10 -0.40 -0.11 1.93
CA ILE A 10 0.74 0.76 2.19
C ILE A 10 0.83 1.04 3.69
N HIS A 11 1.97 0.81 4.31
CA HIS A 11 2.20 0.99 5.74
C HIS A 11 2.54 2.45 6.08
N PHE A 12 2.12 2.89 7.26
CA PHE A 12 2.61 4.13 7.87
C PHE A 12 4.04 3.96 8.35
N THR A 13 4.81 5.05 8.36
CA THR A 13 6.09 5.09 9.07
C THR A 13 5.87 5.26 10.58
N ILE A 14 6.63 4.54 11.41
CA ILE A 14 6.51 4.65 12.88
C ILE A 14 7.25 5.91 13.34
N ASN A 15 6.55 7.02 13.54
CA ASN A 15 7.18 8.19 14.15
C ASN A 15 7.34 7.96 15.66
N ASN A 16 8.60 7.97 16.15
CA ASN A 16 8.94 7.78 17.57
C ASN A 16 8.34 8.83 18.53
N ASN A 17 7.61 9.84 18.03
CA ASN A 17 7.12 10.98 18.81
C ASN A 17 5.60 11.15 18.87
N GLU A 18 4.76 10.28 18.31
CA GLU A 18 3.31 10.55 18.29
C GLU A 18 2.47 9.41 18.87
N GLN A 19 1.90 9.72 20.05
CA GLN A 19 0.55 9.31 20.39
C GLN A 19 -0.34 9.49 19.16
N GLN A 20 -1.15 8.47 18.83
CA GLN A 20 -2.16 8.60 17.78
C GLN A 20 -2.86 9.96 17.92
N PRO A 21 -3.01 10.74 16.84
CA PRO A 21 -3.78 11.97 16.91
C PRO A 21 -5.24 11.60 17.16
N GLU A 22 -5.63 11.60 18.44
CA GLU A 22 -7.01 11.69 18.88
C GLU A 22 -7.55 13.01 18.31
N GLY A 23 -8.46 12.89 17.34
CA GLY A 23 -8.79 13.94 16.38
C GLY A 23 -9.13 15.29 17.02
N ASN A 24 -8.38 16.33 16.63
CA ASN A 24 -8.76 17.70 16.94
C ASN A 24 -9.83 18.18 15.95
N PRO A 25 -10.92 18.82 16.39
CA PRO A 25 -11.99 19.29 15.51
C PRO A 25 -11.56 20.36 14.48
N LEU A 26 -10.42 21.03 14.69
CA LEU A 26 -9.80 21.94 13.71
C LEU A 26 -9.11 21.19 12.55
N GLU A 27 -8.62 19.98 12.77
CA GLU A 27 -8.03 19.12 11.71
C GLU A 27 -9.11 18.62 10.74
N ASN A 28 -10.35 18.42 11.22
CA ASN A 28 -11.45 17.93 10.41
C ASN A 28 -11.81 18.85 9.23
N LYS A 29 -11.71 20.18 9.37
CA LYS A 29 -12.07 21.09 8.27
C LYS A 29 -11.03 21.07 7.16
N GLN A 30 -9.75 21.14 7.51
CA GLN A 30 -8.66 21.05 6.53
C GLN A 30 -8.62 19.69 5.85
N GLU A 31 -8.90 18.63 6.60
CA GLU A 31 -9.02 17.29 6.04
C GLU A 31 -10.18 17.18 5.05
N GLN A 32 -11.35 17.72 5.37
CA GLN A 32 -12.50 17.75 4.44
C GLN A 32 -12.18 18.50 3.15
N GLU A 33 -11.54 19.67 3.25
CA GLU A 33 -11.11 20.45 2.08
C GLU A 33 -10.12 19.66 1.20
N LEU A 34 -9.19 18.91 1.81
CA LEU A 34 -8.26 18.03 1.08
C LEU A 34 -8.98 16.85 0.42
N ILE A 35 -9.93 16.22 1.10
CA ILE A 35 -10.76 15.13 0.56
C ILE A 35 -11.50 15.63 -0.70
N GLU A 36 -12.17 16.78 -0.61
CA GLU A 36 -12.87 17.36 -1.76
C GLU A 36 -11.93 17.66 -2.93
N CYS A 37 -10.73 18.17 -2.65
CA CYS A 37 -9.71 18.43 -3.66
C CYS A 37 -9.29 17.14 -4.38
N TYR A 38 -9.08 16.06 -3.64
CA TYR A 38 -8.73 14.76 -4.23
C TYR A 38 -9.88 14.12 -5.00
N LYS A 39 -11.13 14.26 -4.54
CA LYS A 39 -12.30 13.81 -5.30
C LYS A 39 -12.40 14.53 -6.65
N LYS A 40 -12.16 15.84 -6.69
CA LYS A 40 -12.11 16.62 -7.95
C LYS A 40 -11.00 16.12 -8.87
N THR A 41 -9.83 15.81 -8.31
CA THR A 41 -8.69 15.25 -9.07
C THR A 41 -9.07 13.93 -9.73
N LEU A 42 -9.70 13.02 -8.97
CA LEU A 42 -10.19 11.73 -9.48
C LEU A 42 -11.27 11.92 -10.55
N ALA A 43 -12.20 12.88 -10.35
CA ALA A 43 -13.26 13.19 -11.31
C ALA A 43 -12.72 13.74 -12.65
N ASN A 44 -11.55 14.39 -12.63
CA ASN A 44 -10.86 14.85 -13.84
C ASN A 44 -10.16 13.70 -14.59
N GLY A 45 -10.16 12.48 -14.05
CA GLY A 45 -9.46 11.32 -14.61
C GLY A 45 -7.98 11.26 -14.23
N ASP A 46 -7.53 12.11 -13.30
CA ASP A 46 -6.16 12.10 -12.81
C ASP A 46 -5.96 11.06 -11.70
N PHE A 47 -4.74 10.53 -11.62
CA PHE A 47 -4.37 9.60 -10.56
C PHE A 47 -3.79 10.33 -9.35
N LEU A 48 -4.26 9.93 -8.17
CA LEU A 48 -3.64 10.32 -6.91
C LEU A 48 -2.26 9.65 -6.79
N VAL A 49 -1.23 10.46 -6.56
CA VAL A 49 0.16 9.98 -6.44
C VAL A 49 0.55 9.92 -4.97
N LEU A 50 1.14 8.82 -4.51
CA LEU A 50 1.71 8.71 -3.17
C LEU A 50 3.20 8.39 -3.26
N GLN A 51 4.01 9.16 -2.53
CA GLN A 51 5.42 8.87 -2.36
C GLN A 51 5.60 7.76 -1.33
N VAL A 52 6.27 6.70 -1.75
CA VAL A 52 6.49 5.51 -0.95
C VAL A 52 7.94 5.06 -1.03
N ALA A 53 8.37 4.29 -0.03
CA ALA A 53 9.62 3.57 -0.05
C ALA A 53 9.34 2.07 0.06
N GLU A 54 10.12 1.27 -0.65
CA GLU A 54 10.05 -0.19 -0.55
C GLU A 54 11.16 -0.67 0.40
N ASN A 55 10.80 -1.29 1.52
CA ASN A 55 11.73 -1.82 2.51
C ASN A 55 11.30 -3.24 2.90
N ASN A 56 12.20 -4.22 2.72
CA ASN A 56 11.95 -5.65 3.01
C ASN A 56 10.66 -6.20 2.34
N GLY A 57 10.33 -5.75 1.13
CA GLY A 57 9.13 -6.18 0.40
C GLY A 57 7.83 -5.49 0.83
N PHE A 58 7.89 -4.53 1.76
CA PHE A 58 6.75 -3.73 2.19
C PHE A 58 6.85 -2.29 1.67
N LEU A 59 5.70 -1.70 1.35
CA LEU A 59 5.59 -0.30 0.96
C LEU A 59 5.30 0.58 2.17
N PHE A 60 6.09 1.61 2.37
CA PHE A 60 5.93 2.61 3.44
C PHE A 60 5.65 3.97 2.84
N ALA A 61 4.63 4.67 3.33
CA ALA A 61 4.38 6.05 2.92
C ALA A 61 5.42 7.00 3.49
N LEU A 62 5.86 7.96 2.68
CA LEU A 62 6.71 9.07 3.15
C LEU A 62 5.87 10.28 3.62
N ASN A 63 4.55 10.20 3.43
CA ASN A 63 3.59 11.18 3.89
C ASN A 63 2.38 10.47 4.48
N ASP A 64 2.44 10.23 5.79
CA ASP A 64 1.42 9.51 6.54
C ASP A 64 0.07 10.23 6.52
N ALA A 65 0.04 11.56 6.62
CA ALA A 65 -1.20 12.33 6.53
C ALA A 65 -1.91 12.15 5.18
N ARG A 66 -1.15 12.10 4.08
CA ARG A 66 -1.71 11.84 2.74
C ARG A 66 -2.22 10.41 2.60
N LEU A 67 -1.50 9.44 3.14
CA LEU A 67 -1.95 8.05 3.19
C LEU A 67 -3.26 7.90 3.99
N GLN A 68 -3.39 8.62 5.11
CA GLN A 68 -4.61 8.62 5.92
C GLN A 68 -5.84 9.09 5.11
N ILE A 69 -5.69 10.19 4.36
CA ILE A 69 -6.76 10.70 3.49
C ILE A 69 -7.10 9.69 2.38
N PHE A 70 -6.09 9.08 1.76
CA PHE A 70 -6.31 8.09 0.71
C PHE A 70 -7.02 6.83 1.21
N ARG A 71 -6.72 6.39 2.45
CA ARG A 71 -7.46 5.30 3.09
C ARG A 71 -8.91 5.66 3.41
N LYS A 72 -9.20 6.92 3.74
CA LYS A 72 -10.61 7.39 3.88
C LYS A 72 -11.33 7.36 2.55
N LEU A 73 -10.70 7.84 1.47
CA LEU A 73 -11.26 7.78 0.12
C LEU A 73 -11.47 6.33 -0.36
N GLU A 74 -10.57 5.41 -0.01
CA GLU A 74 -10.72 3.97 -0.27
C GLU A 74 -11.92 3.39 0.49
N ALA A 75 -12.07 3.73 1.78
CA ALA A 75 -13.20 3.29 2.59
C ALA A 75 -14.55 3.83 2.09
N GLU A 76 -14.57 5.02 1.49
CA GLU A 76 -15.74 5.61 0.83
C GLU A 76 -16.01 5.04 -0.57
N GLY A 77 -15.10 4.20 -1.11
CA GLY A 77 -15.21 3.61 -2.44
C GLY A 77 -14.81 4.55 -3.59
N GLU A 78 -14.21 5.69 -3.29
CA GLU A 78 -13.84 6.74 -4.25
C GLU A 78 -12.47 6.46 -4.91
N CYS A 79 -11.56 5.80 -4.19
CA CYS A 79 -10.20 5.54 -4.66
C CYS A 79 -9.73 4.12 -4.31
N SER A 80 -9.77 3.21 -5.29
CA SER A 80 -9.30 1.82 -5.10
C SER A 80 -7.79 1.67 -5.27
N LEU A 81 -7.16 2.53 -6.07
CA LEU A 81 -5.73 2.45 -6.39
C LEU A 81 -5.12 3.85 -6.41
N VAL A 82 -3.92 3.97 -5.84
CA VAL A 82 -3.08 5.16 -5.95
C VAL A 82 -1.84 4.84 -6.78
N LYS A 83 -1.39 5.82 -7.56
CA LYS A 83 -0.13 5.74 -8.29
C LYS A 83 1.02 5.89 -7.31
N LEU A 84 1.98 4.98 -7.39
CA LEU A 84 3.15 4.99 -6.52
C LEU A 84 4.29 5.74 -7.18
N ASP A 85 4.85 6.69 -6.43
CA ASP A 85 6.15 7.30 -6.68
C ASP A 85 7.15 6.67 -5.70
N ILE A 86 7.91 5.67 -6.19
CA ILE A 86 8.81 4.88 -5.33
C ILE A 86 10.14 5.60 -5.22
N ILE A 87 10.42 6.09 -4.02
CA ILE A 87 11.68 6.75 -3.66
C ILE A 87 12.68 5.69 -3.19
N PRO A 88 13.91 5.66 -3.74
CA PRO A 88 14.91 4.69 -3.34
C PRO A 88 15.39 4.95 -1.90
N LEU A 89 15.65 3.88 -1.15
CA LEU A 89 16.10 3.98 0.25
C LEU A 89 17.38 4.82 0.43
N SER A 90 18.23 4.93 -0.58
CA SER A 90 19.43 5.78 -0.55
C SER A 90 19.14 7.27 -0.45
N GLU A 91 17.96 7.72 -0.90
CA GLU A 91 17.55 9.13 -0.86
C GLU A 91 16.80 9.48 0.44
N ILE A 92 16.55 8.49 1.29
CA ILE A 92 15.74 8.63 2.50
C ILE A 92 16.67 8.71 3.72
N PRO A 93 16.52 9.74 4.58
CA PRO A 93 17.30 9.87 5.81
C PRO A 93 17.28 8.59 6.66
N GLU A 94 18.40 8.26 7.28
CA GLU A 94 18.55 7.03 8.05
C GLU A 94 17.55 6.94 9.20
N GLU A 95 17.22 8.08 9.82
CA GLU A 95 16.21 8.17 10.87
C GLU A 95 14.82 7.72 10.38
N VAL A 96 14.44 8.10 9.16
CA VAL A 96 13.15 7.71 8.57
C VAL A 96 13.17 6.23 8.17
N ARG A 97 14.30 5.71 7.67
CA ARG A 97 14.44 4.28 7.35
C ARG A 97 14.33 3.38 8.57
N LYS A 98 14.88 3.80 9.71
CA LYS A 98 14.75 3.08 11.00
C LYS A 98 13.30 2.95 11.46
N ASN A 99 12.44 3.84 11.00
CA ASN A 99 11.02 3.89 11.34
C ASN A 99 10.14 3.09 10.35
N MET A 100 10.70 2.54 9.28
CA MET A 100 10.00 1.68 8.31
C MET A 100 9.95 0.23 8.81
N LEU A 101 9.16 -0.02 9.85
CA LEU A 101 9.03 -1.33 10.49
C LEU A 101 7.59 -1.82 10.42
N VAL A 102 7.40 -3.09 10.07
CA VAL A 102 6.12 -3.79 10.25
C VAL A 102 6.09 -4.39 11.65
N LYS A 103 4.96 -4.33 12.36
CA LYS A 103 4.82 -4.76 13.77
C LYS A 103 5.35 -6.18 14.03
N ASP A 104 5.28 -7.07 13.05
CA ASP A 104 5.76 -8.46 13.17
C ASP A 104 7.30 -8.57 13.19
N HIS A 105 8.02 -7.54 12.75
CA HIS A 105 9.48 -7.45 12.82
C HIS A 105 10.00 -6.80 14.12
N LEU A 106 9.14 -6.13 14.89
CA LEU A 106 9.50 -5.62 16.22
C LEU A 106 9.56 -6.72 17.28
N ALA A 107 8.83 -7.83 17.09
CA ALA A 107 8.84 -8.97 18.01
C ALA A 107 10.12 -9.84 17.91
N ASN A 108 10.78 -9.82 16.75
CA ASN A 108 12.02 -10.55 16.52
C ASN A 108 13.20 -9.58 16.42
N GLY A 109 13.55 -8.97 17.56
CA GLY A 109 14.77 -8.19 17.69
C GLY A 109 15.96 -8.94 17.08
N TYR A 110 16.67 -8.27 16.16
CA TYR A 110 18.04 -8.58 15.77
C TYR A 110 18.38 -10.08 15.72
N ARG A 111 17.75 -10.89 14.86
CA ARG A 111 18.50 -12.01 14.30
C ARG A 111 19.50 -11.44 13.30
N ARG A 112 20.63 -10.96 13.85
CA ARG A 112 21.92 -10.99 13.17
C ARG A 112 21.99 -12.34 12.47
N LEU A 113 21.91 -12.34 11.15
CA LEU A 113 22.54 -13.39 10.38
C LEU A 113 24.04 -13.17 10.58
N SER A 114 24.56 -13.71 11.68
CA SER A 114 25.98 -13.96 11.82
C SER A 114 26.39 -14.81 10.61
N PRO A 115 27.52 -14.52 9.95
CA PRO A 115 28.11 -15.48 9.03
C PRO A 115 28.30 -16.80 9.80
N PRO A 116 28.01 -17.97 9.20
CA PRO A 116 28.38 -19.22 9.83
C PRO A 116 29.89 -19.20 10.04
N ALA A 117 30.32 -19.45 11.28
CA ALA A 117 31.72 -19.61 11.60
C ALA A 117 32.28 -20.74 10.72
N GLU A 118 33.26 -20.40 9.88
CA GLU A 118 34.16 -21.40 9.34
C GLU A 118 34.90 -22.01 10.52
N GLU A 119 34.45 -23.19 10.98
CA GLU A 119 35.24 -24.05 11.84
C GLU A 119 36.42 -24.59 11.01
N HIS A 120 37.48 -23.79 10.93
CA HIS A 120 38.81 -24.31 10.62
C HIS A 120 39.24 -25.18 11.81
N HIS A 121 38.97 -26.49 11.67
CA HIS A 121 39.58 -27.53 12.49
C HIS A 121 41.11 -27.48 12.38
N GLY A 122 41.74 -26.82 13.34
CA GLY A 122 43.13 -27.06 13.71
C GLY A 122 43.17 -28.15 14.77
N ILE A 123 43.31 -29.41 14.34
CA ILE A 123 43.63 -30.52 15.23
C ILE A 123 45.11 -30.81 15.02
N ASP A 124 45.95 -30.19 15.86
CA ASP A 124 47.30 -30.68 16.12
C ASP A 124 47.20 -31.72 17.23
N SER A 125 47.38 -33.00 16.90
CA SER A 125 47.92 -34.04 17.79
C SER A 125 48.27 -35.26 16.95
N ASP A 126 49.57 -35.50 16.86
CA ASP A 126 50.18 -36.76 16.42
C ASP A 126 49.66 -37.92 17.26
N ASP A 127 49.18 -39.00 16.62
CA ASP A 127 49.35 -40.38 17.09
C ASP A 127 48.90 -41.36 15.99
N ASP A 128 49.82 -42.26 15.65
CA ASP A 128 49.70 -43.36 14.69
C ASP A 128 48.59 -44.36 15.05
N VAL A 129 47.76 -44.77 14.08
CA VAL A 129 47.28 -46.16 13.92
C VAL A 129 46.66 -46.40 12.55
N ASP A 130 47.23 -47.36 11.83
CA ASP A 130 46.68 -48.02 10.64
C ASP A 130 45.34 -48.72 10.94
N ASN A 131 44.29 -48.52 10.13
CA ASN A 131 43.41 -49.62 9.71
C ASN A 131 42.38 -49.26 8.60
N VAL A 132 42.56 -49.93 7.45
CA VAL A 132 41.60 -50.58 6.53
C VAL A 132 40.14 -50.09 6.48
N ASP A 133 39.68 -49.59 5.33
CA ASP A 133 38.90 -50.32 4.30
C ASP A 133 37.51 -50.78 4.79
N VAL A 134 36.43 -50.12 4.36
CA VAL A 134 35.41 -50.64 3.42
C VAL A 134 34.21 -49.68 3.25
N SER A 135 33.65 -49.74 2.03
CA SER A 135 32.47 -49.14 1.37
C SER A 135 31.21 -48.83 2.20
N ASP A 136 30.42 -47.81 1.81
CA ASP A 136 29.32 -47.85 0.79
C ASP A 136 28.20 -46.80 1.07
N HIS A 137 27.52 -46.35 0.00
CA HIS A 137 26.10 -45.95 -0.07
C HIS A 137 25.56 -44.85 0.90
N SER A 138 24.99 -43.70 0.51
CA SER A 138 24.04 -43.41 -0.58
C SER A 138 23.83 -41.90 -0.77
N THR A 139 23.55 -41.51 -2.01
CA THR A 139 22.97 -40.21 -2.41
C THR A 139 21.51 -40.10 -1.98
N ASP A 140 21.18 -39.12 -1.14
CA ASP A 140 19.79 -38.71 -0.91
C ASP A 140 19.51 -37.43 -1.72
N THR A 141 18.91 -37.62 -2.89
CA THR A 141 18.30 -36.58 -3.71
C THR A 141 16.84 -36.45 -3.29
N SER A 142 16.54 -35.51 -2.39
CA SER A 142 15.16 -35.15 -2.10
C SER A 142 14.63 -34.19 -3.17
N ASP A 143 14.04 -34.78 -4.20
CA ASP A 143 13.10 -34.12 -5.11
C ASP A 143 11.85 -33.73 -4.32
N SER A 144 11.55 -32.42 -4.23
CA SER A 144 10.24 -31.95 -3.77
C SER A 144 9.52 -31.33 -4.94
N ASP A 145 8.64 -32.14 -5.50
CA ASP A 145 7.59 -31.90 -6.48
C ASP A 145 6.49 -31.04 -5.85
N TRP A 146 6.39 -29.77 -6.26
CA TRP A 146 5.26 -28.89 -5.92
C TRP A 146 4.31 -28.89 -7.10
N SER A 147 3.48 -29.93 -7.15
CA SER A 147 2.37 -30.01 -8.09
C SER A 147 1.32 -28.94 -7.77
N ASP A 148 1.05 -28.13 -8.81
CA ASP A 148 -0.04 -27.18 -8.98
C ASP A 148 -1.42 -27.76 -8.62
N ASP A 149 -2.20 -27.01 -7.84
CA ASP A 149 -3.66 -27.12 -7.80
C ASP A 149 -4.30 -25.72 -7.80
N TYR A 150 -4.38 -25.12 -8.99
CA TYR A 150 -5.26 -23.98 -9.27
C TYR A 150 -6.70 -24.47 -9.44
N VAL A 151 -7.52 -24.33 -8.39
CA VAL A 151 -8.98 -24.39 -8.52
C VAL A 151 -9.56 -22.97 -8.48
N ALA A 152 -9.84 -22.44 -9.68
CA ALA A 152 -10.64 -21.24 -9.86
C ALA A 152 -12.12 -21.60 -9.70
N SER A 153 -12.70 -21.35 -8.52
CA SER A 153 -14.16 -21.30 -8.35
C SER A 153 -14.64 -19.89 -8.65
N SER A 154 -15.09 -19.72 -9.89
CA SER A 154 -15.74 -18.53 -10.42
C SER A 154 -17.24 -18.60 -10.13
N ASP A 155 -17.67 -18.12 -8.97
CA ASP A 155 -19.11 -17.96 -8.67
C ASP A 155 -19.54 -16.52 -9.01
N SER A 156 -20.09 -16.43 -10.22
CA SER A 156 -20.82 -15.29 -10.76
C SER A 156 -22.21 -15.23 -10.16
N ASP A 157 -22.52 -14.19 -9.37
CA ASP A 157 -23.90 -13.85 -9.06
C ASP A 157 -24.08 -12.34 -8.81
N TYR A 158 -24.37 -11.58 -9.88
CA TYR A 158 -24.92 -10.23 -9.78
C TYR A 158 -26.10 -10.05 -10.75
N GLY A 159 -27.28 -10.44 -10.24
CA GLY A 159 -28.51 -9.63 -10.26
C GLY A 159 -28.87 -8.87 -11.55
N THR A 160 -29.67 -9.49 -12.39
CA THR A 160 -30.53 -8.82 -13.38
C THR A 160 -31.71 -8.13 -12.68
N HIS A 161 -31.54 -6.85 -12.30
CA HIS A 161 -32.67 -6.01 -11.85
C HIS A 161 -32.47 -4.52 -12.19
N ARG A 162 -33.10 -4.06 -13.28
CA ARG A 162 -34.20 -3.08 -13.29
C ARG A 162 -34.29 -2.35 -14.63
N HIS A 163 -35.24 -2.83 -15.43
CA HIS A 163 -35.97 -2.02 -16.38
C HIS A 163 -36.73 -0.94 -15.60
N ARG A 164 -36.31 0.32 -15.72
CA ARG A 164 -37.12 1.48 -15.31
C ARG A 164 -37.27 2.38 -16.53
N GLN A 165 -38.39 2.20 -17.22
CA GLN A 165 -39.00 3.25 -18.02
C GLN A 165 -39.07 4.52 -17.17
N ARG A 166 -38.48 5.59 -17.68
CA ARG A 166 -38.91 6.95 -17.36
C ARG A 166 -39.27 7.60 -18.68
N ASP A 167 -40.52 7.41 -19.05
CA ASP A 167 -41.26 8.37 -19.85
C ASP A 167 -41.30 9.68 -19.06
N PHE A 168 -40.57 10.70 -19.52
CA PHE A 168 -40.91 12.09 -19.25
C PHE A 168 -41.04 12.79 -20.60
N LYS A 169 -42.29 12.76 -21.09
CA LYS A 169 -42.84 13.72 -22.02
C LYS A 169 -43.17 15.01 -21.28
N ASP A 170 -43.37 16.05 -22.08
CA ASP A 170 -43.96 17.36 -21.79
C ASP A 170 -43.04 18.42 -21.21
N GLU A 171 -43.20 19.67 -21.59
CA GLU A 171 -43.71 20.34 -22.79
C GLU A 171 -43.34 21.81 -22.50
N ARG A 172 -43.04 22.54 -23.57
CA ARG A 172 -42.93 24.01 -23.70
C ARG A 172 -43.40 24.85 -22.50
N ASP A 173 -42.64 25.90 -22.18
CA ASP A 173 -43.29 27.20 -22.03
C ASP A 173 -42.42 28.32 -22.60
N ASP A 174 -43.11 29.16 -23.37
CA ASP A 174 -42.68 30.34 -24.10
C ASP A 174 -42.86 31.57 -23.20
N GLY A 175 -42.10 32.64 -23.47
CA GLY A 175 -42.36 33.99 -22.95
C GLY A 175 -41.47 34.36 -21.76
N GLY A 176 -40.58 35.35 -21.83
CA GLY A 176 -40.75 36.65 -22.47
C GLY A 176 -41.18 37.66 -21.42
N SER A 177 -40.29 38.55 -20.98
CA SER A 177 -40.64 39.94 -20.68
C SER A 177 -39.40 40.78 -20.46
N SER A 178 -39.24 41.76 -21.34
CA SER A 178 -38.60 43.05 -21.13
C SER A 178 -39.05 43.74 -19.82
N GLY A 179 -38.15 44.53 -19.25
CA GLY A 179 -38.34 45.37 -18.06
C GLY A 179 -37.00 46.04 -17.73
N ASP A 180 -36.53 46.99 -18.52
CA ASP A 180 -36.88 48.42 -18.45
C ASP A 180 -36.60 49.10 -17.10
N GLU A 181 -35.63 50.02 -17.18
CA GLU A 181 -35.55 51.34 -16.57
C GLU A 181 -35.41 51.54 -15.03
N ARG A 182 -34.47 52.46 -14.74
CA ARG A 182 -34.52 53.58 -13.76
C ARG A 182 -33.68 53.49 -12.48
N GLU A 183 -32.76 54.47 -12.44
CA GLU A 183 -32.54 55.39 -11.31
C GLU A 183 -31.82 54.82 -10.07
N ALA A 184 -30.98 55.54 -9.33
CA ALA A 184 -30.62 56.95 -9.32
C ALA A 184 -29.19 57.09 -8.76
N LEU A 185 -28.60 58.24 -9.10
CA LEU A 185 -27.53 58.89 -8.38
C LEU A 185 -27.75 58.86 -6.85
N LEU A 186 -26.71 58.49 -6.11
CA LEU A 186 -26.09 59.25 -5.01
C LEU A 186 -24.90 58.47 -4.40
#